data_AF-A0AA35SJ46-F1
#
_entry.id   AF-A0AA35SJ46-F1
#
_cell.length_a   1.000
_cell.length_b   1.000
_cell.length_c   1.000
_cell.angle_alpha   90.00
_cell.angle_beta   90.00
_cell.angle_gamma   90.00
#
_symmetry.space_group_name_H-M   'P 1'
#
loop_
_entity.id
_entity.type
_entity.pdbx_description
1 polymer ?
#
loop_
_entity_poly.entity_id
_entity_poly.type
_entity_poly.pdbx_seq_one_letter_code
_entity_poly.pdbx_strand_id
1 'polypeptide(L)'
;MVQACLPSGLQLSPREHYVLCRIVRAEGDGDIAPSVRLSPGAVEAGLNALKAASTIVTDVRMVEMGISKALLRGAGVATTCAIDLPEVAERARRDGTTRSVAAIRELAPSISGSVCAIGNAPTALLALLDLIDAGEVNPALVIGMPGGICRLCGVQGRAGKAQHSIYHNSGTSRRQLCCCGNCKRPP
;
A
#
# COMPACT_ATOMS: atom_id res chain seq x y z
N MET A 1 -0.24 20.73 17.18
CA MET A 1 -0.69 19.30 17.07
C MET A 1 -0.97 19.04 15.59
N VAL A 2 -0.47 17.95 14.99
CA VAL A 2 -0.27 17.73 13.52
C VAL A 2 -1.36 18.24 12.55
N GLN A 3 -2.62 18.40 12.97
CA GLN A 3 -3.68 19.06 12.18
C GLN A 3 -3.29 20.45 11.62
N ALA A 4 -2.47 21.22 12.33
CA ALA A 4 -2.02 22.55 11.88
C ALA A 4 -0.88 22.49 10.84
N CYS A 5 -0.34 21.30 10.56
CA CYS A 5 0.86 21.12 9.71
C CYS A 5 0.52 20.61 8.30
N LEU A 6 -0.75 20.34 8.00
CA LEU A 6 -1.15 19.97 6.64
C LEU A 6 -1.19 21.22 5.76
N PRO A 7 -0.67 21.15 4.52
CA PRO A 7 -0.67 22.29 3.62
C PRO A 7 -2.11 22.69 3.24
N SER A 8 -2.38 23.99 3.31
CA SER A 8 -3.64 24.59 2.89
C SER A 8 -3.88 24.33 1.40
N GLY A 9 -5.03 23.76 1.03
CA GLY A 9 -5.42 23.55 -0.37
C GLY A 9 -5.76 22.10 -0.78
N LEU A 10 -5.57 21.13 0.10
CA LEU A 10 -6.04 19.76 -0.13
C LEU A 10 -7.55 19.67 0.12
N GLN A 11 -8.33 19.31 -0.91
CA GLN A 11 -9.75 19.01 -0.76
C GLN A 11 -9.90 17.58 -0.19
N LEU A 12 -10.05 17.48 1.13
CA LEU A 12 -10.19 16.21 1.84
C LEU A 12 -11.45 16.22 2.69
N SER A 13 -12.16 15.10 2.71
CA SER A 13 -13.19 14.86 3.71
C SER A 13 -12.58 14.80 5.12
N PRO A 14 -13.36 15.00 6.20
CA PRO A 14 -12.86 14.88 7.57
C PRO A 14 -12.16 13.55 7.87
N ARG A 15 -12.62 12.46 7.24
CA ARG A 15 -12.04 11.12 7.41
C ARG A 15 -10.72 10.98 6.67
N GLU A 16 -10.62 11.46 5.43
CA GLU A 16 -9.37 11.48 4.68
C GLU A 16 -8.34 12.38 5.35
N HIS A 17 -8.77 13.52 5.88
CA HIS A 17 -7.93 14.41 6.68
C HIS A 17 -7.40 13.70 7.93
N TYR A 18 -8.24 12.93 8.64
CA TYR A 18 -7.79 12.14 9.79
C TYR A 18 -6.72 11.13 9.39
N VAL A 19 -6.95 10.37 8.32
CA VAL A 19 -5.98 9.37 7.81
C VAL A 19 -4.67 10.04 7.43
N LEU A 20 -4.71 11.16 6.69
CA LEU A 20 -3.51 11.88 6.28
C LEU A 20 -2.71 12.42 7.48
N CYS A 21 -3.38 12.97 8.50
CA CYS A 21 -2.71 13.37 9.74
C CYS A 21 -2.03 12.20 10.45
N ARG A 22 -2.63 11.00 10.43
CA ARG A 22 -2.04 9.81 11.04
C ARG A 22 -0.80 9.35 10.28
N ILE A 23 -0.83 9.42 8.94
CA ILE A 23 0.33 9.15 8.09
C ILE A 23 1.47 10.11 8.42
N VAL A 24 1.24 11.42 8.35
CA VAL A 24 2.24 12.45 8.67
C VAL A 24 2.84 12.25 10.07
N ARG A 25 2.00 11.93 11.05
CA ARG A 25 2.47 11.67 12.42
C ARG A 25 3.34 10.43 12.53
N ALA A 26 2.99 9.36 11.83
CA ALA A 26 3.76 8.11 11.85
C ALA A 26 5.12 8.27 11.15
N GLU A 27 5.16 9.03 10.06
CA GLU A 27 6.36 9.32 9.28
C GLU A 27 7.26 10.37 9.94
N GLY A 28 6.67 11.25 10.75
CA GLY A 28 7.40 12.35 11.39
C GLY A 28 7.78 13.48 10.44
N ASP A 29 7.31 13.43 9.19
CA ASP A 29 7.58 14.43 8.14
C ASP A 29 6.27 14.98 7.56
N GLY A 30 6.08 16.30 7.67
CA GLY A 30 4.93 17.01 7.10
C GLY A 30 4.94 17.09 5.57
N ASP A 31 6.14 17.03 4.97
CA ASP A 31 6.33 17.19 3.53
C ASP A 31 5.83 15.97 2.74
N ILE A 32 5.48 14.87 3.41
CA ILE A 32 4.85 13.71 2.77
C ILE A 32 3.40 14.01 2.36
N ALA A 33 2.70 14.95 3.02
CA ALA A 33 1.28 15.16 2.82
C ALA A 33 0.88 15.46 1.35
N PRO A 34 1.57 16.35 0.61
CA PRO A 34 1.32 16.57 -0.81
C PRO A 34 1.65 15.38 -1.71
N SER A 35 2.38 14.39 -1.21
CA SER A 35 2.81 13.21 -1.95
C SER A 35 1.88 12.01 -1.73
N VAL A 36 1.00 12.06 -0.71
CA VAL A 36 -0.04 11.04 -0.51
C VAL A 36 -1.18 11.26 -1.51
N ARG A 37 -1.69 10.17 -2.09
CA ARG A 37 -2.88 10.14 -2.94
C ARG A 37 -3.90 9.21 -2.31
N LEU A 38 -5.14 9.69 -2.18
CA LEU A 38 -6.29 8.89 -1.79
C LEU A 38 -7.24 8.90 -2.98
N SER A 39 -7.59 7.72 -3.48
CA SER A 39 -8.63 7.60 -4.51
C SER A 39 -10.02 7.87 -3.89
N PRO A 40 -10.98 8.36 -4.68
CA PRO A 40 -12.34 8.60 -4.20
C PRO A 40 -12.92 7.36 -3.52
N GLY A 41 -13.47 7.52 -2.32
CA GLY A 41 -14.10 6.44 -1.55
C GLY A 41 -13.12 5.47 -0.88
N ALA A 42 -11.80 5.65 -0.99
CA ALA A 42 -10.83 4.69 -0.44
C ALA A 42 -10.97 4.46 1.07
N VAL A 43 -11.21 5.53 1.82
CA VAL A 43 -11.39 5.43 3.27
C VAL A 43 -12.68 4.68 3.61
N GLU A 44 -13.77 4.93 2.89
CA GLU A 44 -15.04 4.23 3.09
C GLU A 44 -14.94 2.75 2.74
N ALA A 45 -14.27 2.42 1.64
CA ALA A 45 -14.02 1.04 1.23
C ALA A 45 -13.23 0.27 2.29
N GLY A 46 -12.16 0.88 2.83
CA GLY A 46 -11.40 0.30 3.94
C GLY A 46 -12.25 0.09 5.18
N LEU A 47 -13.06 1.09 5.56
CA LEU A 47 -13.96 0.97 6.71
C LEU A 47 -15.00 -0.13 6.51
N ASN A 48 -15.56 -0.27 5.32
CA ASN A 48 -16.54 -1.31 5.00
C ASN A 48 -15.91 -2.71 5.03
N ALA A 49 -14.70 -2.87 4.49
CA ALA A 49 -13.95 -4.13 4.55
C ALA A 49 -13.66 -4.53 6.01
N LEU A 50 -13.23 -3.58 6.85
CA LEU A 50 -12.99 -3.84 8.26
C LEU A 50 -14.28 -4.22 9.01
N LYS A 51 -15.41 -3.58 8.71
CA LYS A 51 -16.72 -3.94 9.28
C LYS A 51 -17.21 -5.31 8.82
N ALA A 52 -16.85 -5.72 7.61
CA ALA A 52 -17.15 -7.03 7.06
C ALA A 52 -16.20 -8.13 7.57
N ALA A 53 -15.31 -7.82 8.52
CA ALA A 53 -14.27 -8.71 9.03
C ALA A 53 -13.32 -9.26 7.92
N SER A 54 -13.17 -8.53 6.82
CA SER A 54 -12.26 -8.90 5.73
C SER A 54 -10.82 -8.98 6.24
N THR A 55 -10.09 -10.00 5.78
CA THR A 55 -8.66 -10.19 6.12
C THR A 55 -7.81 -8.99 5.66
N ILE A 56 -6.77 -8.68 6.43
CA ILE A 56 -5.71 -7.76 6.03
C ILE A 56 -4.51 -8.57 5.55
N VAL A 57 -4.12 -8.37 4.30
CA VAL A 57 -2.94 -8.99 3.67
C VAL A 57 -1.76 -8.01 3.79
N THR A 58 -0.61 -8.44 4.31
CA THR A 58 0.59 -7.61 4.39
C THR A 58 1.79 -8.19 3.65
N ASP A 59 2.66 -7.31 3.13
CA ASP A 59 3.86 -7.71 2.39
C ASP A 59 4.99 -8.25 3.28
N VAL A 60 5.10 -7.72 4.51
CA VAL A 60 6.10 -8.13 5.50
C VAL A 60 5.53 -8.18 6.92
N ARG A 61 6.21 -8.92 7.82
CA ARG A 61 5.83 -9.05 9.24
C ARG A 61 5.85 -7.75 10.01
N MET A 62 6.77 -6.84 9.69
CA MET A 62 6.86 -5.57 10.40
C MET A 62 5.57 -4.75 10.23
N VAL A 63 4.98 -4.78 9.03
CA VAL A 63 3.69 -4.12 8.75
C VAL A 63 2.57 -4.80 9.52
N GLU A 64 2.52 -6.14 9.51
CA GLU A 64 1.54 -6.92 10.28
C GLU A 64 1.60 -6.60 11.78
N MET A 65 2.81 -6.59 12.35
CA MET A 65 3.05 -6.32 13.76
C MET A 65 2.75 -4.87 14.16
N GLY A 66 2.78 -3.94 13.20
CA GLY A 66 2.36 -2.55 13.40
C GLY A 66 0.85 -2.38 13.57
N ILE A 67 0.04 -3.40 13.25
CA ILE A 67 -1.42 -3.36 13.38
C ILE A 67 -1.81 -3.75 14.80
N SER A 68 -2.65 -2.92 15.45
CA SER A 68 -3.10 -3.16 16.83
C SER A 68 -3.90 -4.46 16.95
N LYS A 69 -3.32 -5.45 17.62
CA LYS A 69 -3.99 -6.74 17.93
C LYS A 69 -5.28 -6.57 18.72
N ALA A 70 -5.38 -5.54 19.57
CA ALA A 70 -6.59 -5.25 20.33
C ALA A 70 -7.74 -4.80 19.42
N LEU A 71 -7.45 -3.94 18.43
CA LEU A 71 -8.44 -3.47 17.46
C LEU A 71 -8.87 -4.59 16.52
N LEU A 72 -7.91 -5.41 16.05
CA LEU A 72 -8.19 -6.59 15.23
C LEU A 72 -9.17 -7.55 15.91
N ARG A 73 -8.90 -7.90 17.18
CA ARG A 73 -9.81 -8.76 17.96
C ARG A 73 -11.19 -8.13 18.15
N GLY A 74 -11.25 -6.84 18.45
CA GLY A 74 -12.53 -6.13 18.62
C GLY A 74 -13.37 -6.06 17.34
N ALA A 75 -12.71 -6.08 16.17
CA ALA A 75 -13.37 -6.05 14.86
C ALA A 75 -13.56 -7.44 14.22
N GLY A 76 -13.06 -8.51 14.84
CA GLY A 76 -13.08 -9.85 14.24
C GLY A 76 -12.19 -9.99 12.98
N VAL A 77 -11.26 -9.07 12.77
CA VAL A 77 -10.41 -9.02 11.57
C VAL A 77 -9.14 -9.83 11.80
N ALA A 78 -8.79 -10.69 10.83
CA ALA A 78 -7.53 -11.42 10.80
C ALA A 78 -6.48 -10.72 9.93
N THR A 79 -5.21 -10.95 10.22
CA THR A 79 -4.08 -10.58 9.35
C THR A 79 -3.45 -11.82 8.73
N THR A 80 -2.87 -11.67 7.55
CA THR A 80 -2.04 -12.71 6.93
C THR A 80 -0.81 -12.11 6.26
N CYS A 81 0.31 -12.81 6.40
CA CYS A 81 1.55 -12.51 5.74
C CYS A 81 2.27 -13.83 5.46
N ALA A 82 2.89 -13.95 4.28
CA ALA A 82 3.49 -15.19 3.80
C ALA A 82 5.03 -15.10 3.71
N ILE A 83 5.63 -13.97 4.08
CA ILE A 83 7.05 -13.66 3.79
C ILE A 83 8.07 -14.65 4.39
N ASP A 84 7.73 -15.30 5.51
CA ASP A 84 8.60 -16.24 6.23
C ASP A 84 8.31 -17.71 5.90
N LEU A 85 7.32 -17.97 5.04
CA LEU A 85 6.99 -19.32 4.65
C LEU A 85 8.16 -19.95 3.86
N PRO A 86 8.64 -21.14 4.21
CA PRO A 86 9.74 -21.80 3.49
C PRO A 86 9.46 -21.93 1.99
N GLU A 87 8.23 -22.29 1.62
CA GLU A 87 7.76 -22.42 0.23
C GLU A 87 7.87 -21.11 -0.56
N VAL A 88 7.66 -19.96 0.10
CA VAL A 88 7.82 -18.63 -0.52
C VAL A 88 9.29 -18.35 -0.80
N ALA A 89 10.20 -18.74 0.10
CA ALA A 89 11.63 -18.60 -0.11
C ALA A 89 12.14 -19.51 -1.24
N GLU A 90 11.66 -20.75 -1.31
CA GLU A 90 11.97 -21.67 -2.41
C GLU A 90 11.44 -21.15 -3.75
N ARG A 91 10.18 -20.73 -3.80
CA ARG A 91 9.53 -20.19 -5.00
C ARG A 91 10.26 -18.95 -5.51
N ALA A 92 10.64 -18.03 -4.61
CA ALA A 92 11.41 -16.85 -4.97
C ALA A 92 12.77 -17.19 -5.59
N ARG A 93 13.48 -18.19 -5.05
CA ARG A 93 14.75 -18.67 -5.61
C ARG A 93 14.56 -19.34 -6.98
N ARG A 94 13.56 -20.21 -7.11
CA ARG A 94 13.26 -20.91 -8.35
C ARG A 94 12.85 -19.97 -9.48
N ASP A 95 12.02 -18.98 -9.18
CA ASP A 95 11.42 -18.08 -10.17
C ASP A 95 12.26 -16.81 -10.41
N GLY A 96 13.38 -16.64 -9.68
CA GLY A 96 14.27 -15.49 -9.81
C GLY A 96 13.66 -14.16 -9.34
N THR A 97 12.69 -14.21 -8.42
CA THR A 97 11.96 -13.03 -7.90
C THR A 97 12.34 -12.71 -6.45
N THR A 98 11.85 -11.60 -5.90
CA THR A 98 12.01 -11.35 -4.45
C THR A 98 11.04 -12.19 -3.64
N ARG A 99 11.38 -12.44 -2.36
CA ARG A 99 10.46 -13.12 -1.42
C ARG A 99 9.11 -12.41 -1.30
N SER A 100 9.09 -11.09 -1.33
CA SER A 100 7.84 -10.31 -1.24
C SER A 100 6.95 -10.47 -2.49
N VAL A 101 7.55 -10.65 -3.68
CA VAL A 101 6.78 -11.00 -4.89
C VAL A 101 6.15 -12.38 -4.75
N ALA A 102 6.95 -13.37 -4.36
CA ALA A 102 6.47 -14.73 -4.14
C ALA A 102 5.39 -14.80 -3.04
N ALA A 103 5.55 -14.03 -1.95
CA ALA A 103 4.59 -13.96 -0.85
C ALA A 103 3.23 -13.42 -1.31
N ILE A 104 3.20 -12.34 -2.10
CA ILE A 104 1.94 -11.79 -2.62
C ILE A 104 1.26 -12.78 -3.57
N ARG A 105 2.03 -13.46 -4.41
CA ARG A 105 1.50 -14.51 -5.30
C ARG A 105 0.95 -15.70 -4.52
N GLU A 106 1.61 -16.11 -3.44
CA GLU A 106 1.13 -17.17 -2.54
C GLU A 106 -0.19 -16.77 -1.88
N LEU A 107 -0.36 -15.48 -1.54
CA LEU A 107 -1.57 -14.95 -0.92
C LEU A 107 -2.68 -14.58 -1.92
N ALA A 108 -2.50 -14.75 -3.23
CA ALA A 108 -3.50 -14.44 -4.25
C ALA A 108 -4.91 -14.99 -3.93
N PRO A 109 -5.09 -16.24 -3.46
CA PRO A 109 -6.41 -16.77 -3.11
C PRO A 109 -7.13 -16.00 -2.00
N SER A 110 -6.39 -15.28 -1.14
CA SER A 110 -6.89 -14.54 0.02
C SER A 110 -7.02 -13.03 -0.24
N ILE A 111 -6.65 -12.54 -1.42
CA ILE A 111 -6.59 -11.10 -1.70
C ILE A 111 -7.97 -10.51 -2.06
N SER A 112 -8.83 -11.26 -2.74
CA SER A 112 -10.13 -10.73 -3.18
C SER A 112 -11.02 -10.33 -1.99
N GLY A 113 -11.52 -9.09 -1.99
CA GLY A 113 -12.28 -8.50 -0.88
C GLY A 113 -11.47 -8.16 0.38
N SER A 114 -10.16 -8.40 0.37
CA SER A 114 -9.24 -8.09 1.47
C SER A 114 -8.79 -6.62 1.46
N VAL A 115 -8.17 -6.19 2.57
CA VAL A 115 -7.37 -4.95 2.59
C VAL A 115 -5.90 -5.34 2.43
N CYS A 116 -5.25 -4.88 1.36
CA CYS A 116 -3.82 -5.13 1.15
C CYS A 116 -2.99 -3.95 1.68
N ALA A 117 -2.17 -4.18 2.70
CA ALA A 117 -1.24 -3.20 3.26
C ALA A 117 0.21 -3.52 2.87
N ILE A 118 0.72 -2.81 1.88
CA ILE A 118 2.08 -2.95 1.35
C ILE A 118 2.93 -1.80 1.88
N GLY A 119 3.72 -2.05 2.92
CA GLY A 119 4.44 -0.99 3.65
C GLY A 119 5.96 -1.00 3.49
N ASN A 120 6.54 -2.03 2.87
CA ASN A 120 7.99 -2.15 2.80
C ASN A 120 8.52 -2.37 1.39
N ALA A 121 7.98 -3.33 0.64
CA ALA A 121 8.57 -3.78 -0.61
C ALA A 121 7.88 -3.16 -1.84
N PRO A 122 8.54 -2.28 -2.63
CA PRO A 122 7.98 -1.80 -3.90
C PRO A 122 7.67 -2.93 -4.87
N THR A 123 8.47 -4.00 -4.87
CA THR A 123 8.23 -5.17 -5.73
C THR A 123 7.00 -5.97 -5.34
N ALA A 124 6.61 -5.98 -4.06
CA ALA A 124 5.35 -6.59 -3.62
C ALA A 124 4.16 -5.82 -4.16
N LEU A 125 4.23 -4.49 -4.14
CA LEU A 125 3.18 -3.64 -4.70
C LEU A 125 3.04 -3.85 -6.21
N LEU A 126 4.16 -3.92 -6.94
CA LEU A 126 4.14 -4.20 -8.38
C LEU A 126 3.52 -5.58 -8.67
N ALA A 127 3.89 -6.61 -7.91
CA ALA A 127 3.30 -7.95 -8.06
C ALA A 127 1.79 -7.96 -7.78
N LEU A 128 1.33 -7.23 -6.76
CA LEU A 128 -0.10 -7.09 -6.47
C LEU A 128 -0.83 -6.40 -7.62
N LEU A 129 -0.26 -5.32 -8.16
CA LEU A 129 -0.83 -4.61 -9.31
C LEU A 129 -0.85 -5.48 -10.58
N ASP A 130 0.15 -6.33 -10.79
CA ASP A 130 0.16 -7.28 -11.91
C ASP A 130 -1.01 -8.29 -11.79
N LEU A 131 -1.30 -8.80 -10.58
CA LEU A 131 -2.44 -9.70 -10.35
C LEU A 131 -3.79 -9.00 -10.56
N ILE A 132 -3.91 -7.74 -10.13
CA ILE A 132 -5.11 -6.93 -10.36
C ILE A 132 -5.29 -6.67 -11.85
N ASP A 133 -4.22 -6.32 -12.56
CA ASP A 133 -4.23 -6.08 -14.00
C ASP A 133 -4.62 -7.34 -14.81
N ALA A 134 -4.23 -8.51 -14.33
CA ALA A 134 -4.61 -9.80 -14.90
C ALA A 134 -6.06 -10.22 -14.55
N GLY A 135 -6.74 -9.50 -13.64
CA GLY A 135 -8.07 -9.84 -13.15
C GLY A 135 -8.10 -11.05 -12.22
N GLU A 136 -6.94 -11.49 -11.70
CA GLU A 136 -6.83 -12.66 -10.82
C GLU A 136 -7.31 -12.35 -9.40
N VAL A 137 -7.21 -11.09 -8.98
CA VAL A 137 -7.58 -10.64 -7.64
C VAL A 137 -8.30 -9.29 -7.66
N ASN A 138 -9.22 -9.08 -6.73
CA ASN A 138 -9.91 -7.80 -6.56
C ASN A 138 -9.97 -7.38 -5.08
N PRO A 139 -8.92 -6.73 -4.53
CA PRO A 139 -8.92 -6.27 -3.14
C PRO A 139 -9.91 -5.13 -2.93
N ALA A 140 -10.51 -5.07 -1.74
CA ALA A 140 -11.43 -3.99 -1.37
C ALA A 140 -10.71 -2.65 -1.19
N LEU A 141 -9.46 -2.68 -0.76
CA LEU A 141 -8.60 -1.50 -0.62
C LEU A 141 -7.13 -1.93 -0.74
N VAL A 142 -6.34 -1.14 -1.49
CA VAL A 142 -4.89 -1.26 -1.48
C VAL A 142 -4.26 -0.03 -0.83
N ILE A 143 -3.41 -0.27 0.17
CA ILE A 143 -2.57 0.72 0.82
C ILE A 143 -1.13 0.42 0.40
N GLY A 144 -0.55 1.24 -0.47
CA GLY A 144 0.83 1.08 -0.91
C GLY A 144 1.70 2.24 -0.45
N MET A 145 2.42 2.01 0.63
CA MET A 145 3.38 2.95 1.21
C MET A 145 4.76 2.31 1.38
N PRO A 146 5.35 1.71 0.33
CA PRO A 146 6.66 1.09 0.48
C PRO A 146 7.74 2.16 0.74
N GLY A 147 8.51 1.98 1.80
CA GLY A 147 9.69 2.80 2.07
C GLY A 147 10.82 2.49 1.08
N GLY A 148 11.29 3.49 0.31
CA GLY A 148 12.48 3.33 -0.52
C GLY A 148 12.55 4.21 -1.77
N ILE A 149 13.77 4.44 -2.25
CA ILE A 149 14.15 5.25 -3.43
C ILE A 149 13.95 4.55 -4.79
N CYS A 150 13.51 3.29 -4.80
CA CYS A 150 13.57 2.45 -6.01
C CYS A 150 12.18 2.13 -6.57
N ARG A 151 11.96 2.51 -7.85
CA ARG A 151 10.87 2.10 -8.75
C ARG A 151 9.44 2.28 -8.22
N LEU A 152 9.00 3.53 -8.09
CA LEU A 152 7.56 3.87 -8.05
C LEU A 152 7.06 4.54 -9.34
N CYS A 153 7.93 4.70 -10.35
CA CYS A 153 7.53 5.22 -11.66
C CYS A 153 6.59 4.21 -12.34
N GLY A 154 5.32 4.58 -12.54
CA GLY A 154 4.28 3.72 -13.14
C GLY A 154 3.21 3.22 -12.17
N VAL A 155 3.39 3.36 -10.85
CA VAL A 155 2.38 2.93 -9.88
C VAL A 155 1.11 3.78 -9.97
N GLN A 156 1.20 5.10 -10.20
CA GLN A 156 0.01 5.95 -10.31
C GLN A 156 -0.89 5.60 -11.50
N GLY A 157 -0.31 5.28 -12.67
CA GLY A 157 -1.10 4.90 -13.85
C GLY A 157 -1.78 3.54 -13.70
N ARG A 158 -1.21 2.63 -12.90
CA ARG A 158 -1.72 1.26 -12.69
C ARG A 158 -2.62 1.14 -11.45
N ALA A 159 -2.32 1.90 -10.40
CA ALA A 159 -3.12 1.95 -9.16
C ALA A 159 -4.51 2.56 -9.35
N GLY A 160 -4.75 3.28 -10.46
CA GLY A 160 -6.09 3.74 -10.85
C GLY A 160 -7.04 2.62 -11.28
N LYS A 161 -6.56 1.37 -11.41
CA LYS A 161 -7.38 0.20 -11.73
C LYS A 161 -7.81 -0.61 -10.50
N ALA A 162 -7.11 -0.46 -9.37
CA ALA A 162 -7.66 -0.88 -8.10
C ALA A 162 -8.89 0.01 -7.82
N GLN A 163 -10.03 -0.58 -7.44
CA GLN A 163 -11.24 0.20 -7.19
C GLN A 163 -10.99 1.30 -6.15
N HIS A 164 -10.20 0.98 -5.12
CA HIS A 164 -9.89 1.85 -4.00
C HIS A 164 -8.45 1.68 -3.50
N SER A 165 -7.84 2.80 -3.12
CA SER A 165 -6.39 2.98 -3.28
C SER A 165 -5.87 4.17 -2.42
N ILE A 166 -4.84 3.93 -1.61
CA ILE A 166 -4.10 4.94 -0.82
C ILE A 166 -2.60 4.72 -1.04
N TYR A 167 -1.89 5.72 -1.57
CA TYR A 167 -0.49 5.55 -1.95
C TYR A 167 0.39 6.77 -1.66
N HIS A 168 1.66 6.51 -1.38
CA HIS A 168 2.70 7.54 -1.34
C HIS A 168 3.41 7.64 -2.71
N ASN A 169 3.36 8.82 -3.33
CA ASN A 169 4.10 9.16 -4.53
C ASN A 169 5.48 9.73 -4.20
N SER A 170 6.51 8.91 -4.20
CA SER A 170 7.88 9.39 -4.00
C SER A 170 8.44 10.23 -5.16
N GLY A 171 7.76 10.26 -6.33
CA GLY A 171 8.23 10.97 -7.53
C GLY A 171 8.17 12.50 -7.48
N THR A 172 7.63 13.11 -6.42
CA THR A 172 7.45 14.57 -6.30
C THR A 172 8.49 15.27 -5.41
N SER A 173 9.35 14.54 -4.70
CA SER A 173 10.42 15.14 -3.89
C SER A 173 11.62 15.52 -4.78
N ARG A 174 12.00 16.81 -4.79
CA ARG A 174 13.18 17.33 -5.51
C ARG A 174 14.52 16.66 -5.14
N ARG A 175 14.55 15.79 -4.12
CA ARG A 175 15.77 15.12 -3.61
C ARG A 175 15.95 13.68 -4.06
N GLN A 176 15.00 13.09 -4.79
CA GLN A 176 15.12 11.69 -5.24
C GLN A 176 15.36 11.64 -6.74
N LEU A 177 16.63 11.52 -7.12
CA LEU A 177 17.02 11.18 -8.49
C LEU A 177 16.32 9.89 -8.89
N CYS A 178 15.50 9.99 -9.94
CA CYS A 178 15.00 8.84 -10.65
C CYS A 178 16.21 8.13 -11.29
N CYS A 179 16.64 6.97 -10.76
CA CYS A 179 17.68 6.14 -11.39
C CYS A 179 17.23 5.49 -12.73
N CYS A 180 16.08 5.89 -13.26
CA CYS A 180 15.63 5.50 -14.59
C CYS A 180 16.25 6.48 -15.60
N GLY A 181 17.31 6.06 -16.28
CA GLY A 181 17.94 6.81 -17.38
C GLY A 181 17.05 7.09 -18.60
N ASN A 182 15.72 6.93 -18.48
CA ASN A 182 14.79 7.11 -19.58
C ASN A 182 13.44 7.76 -19.22
N CYS A 183 13.27 8.31 -18.01
CA CYS A 183 12.11 9.15 -17.71
C CYS A 183 12.34 10.59 -18.19
N LYS A 184 12.40 10.79 -19.51
CA LYS A 184 12.23 12.12 -20.08
C LYS A 184 10.80 12.57 -19.79
N ARG A 185 10.66 13.74 -19.14
CA ARG A 185 9.36 14.43 -19.04
C ARG A 185 8.84 14.63 -20.48
N PRO A 186 7.56 14.35 -20.79
CA PRO A 186 6.96 14.94 -21.98
C PRO A 186 7.00 16.48 -21.83
N PRO A 187 7.08 17.22 -22.96
CA PRO A 187 7.25 18.68 -22.97
C PRO A 187 6.15 19.41 -22.19
#